data_AF-A0A839XVW8-F1
#
_entry.id   AF-A0A839XVW8-F1
#
_cell.length_a   1.000
_cell.length_b   1.000
_cell.length_c   1.000
_cell.angle_alpha   90.00
_cell.angle_beta   90.00
_cell.angle_gamma   90.00
#
_symmetry.space_group_name_H-M   'P 1'
#
loop_
_entity.id
_entity.type
_entity.pdbx_description
1 polymer ?
#
loop_
_entity_poly.entity_id
_entity_poly.type
_entity_poly.pdbx_seq_one_letter_code
_entity_poly.pdbx_strand_id
1 'polypeptide(L)'
;MRCAINGVVLREASTQQVAFSFEQIIAELSWGMTLRAGDIVLTGTPSGIGNACEPQVFLRPGDEVVTEVSSLGALRNPMAPSDLSGYRG
;
A
#
# COMPACT_ATOMS: atom_id res chain seq x y z
N MET A 1 2.43 10.25 -3.42
CA MET A 1 1.80 8.92 -3.39
C MET A 1 0.30 9.12 -3.30
N ARG A 2 -0.44 8.48 -4.19
CA ARG A 2 -1.89 8.64 -4.30
C ARG A 2 -2.56 7.28 -4.40
N CYS A 3 -3.73 7.14 -3.79
CA CYS A 3 -4.57 5.95 -3.92
C CYS A 3 -6.02 6.37 -4.19
N ALA A 4 -6.61 5.78 -5.22
CA ALA A 4 -7.99 6.02 -5.64
C ALA A 4 -8.74 4.72 -5.85
N ILE A 5 -10.06 4.75 -5.59
CA ILE A 5 -11.00 3.67 -5.92
C ILE A 5 -12.00 4.23 -6.92
N ASN A 6 -12.12 3.59 -8.09
CA ASN A 6 -13.05 4.02 -9.16
C ASN A 6 -12.88 5.51 -9.53
N GLY A 7 -11.63 5.99 -9.54
CA GLY A 7 -11.29 7.39 -9.82
C GLY A 7 -11.44 8.35 -8.64
N VAL A 8 -12.08 7.94 -7.53
CA VAL A 8 -12.22 8.75 -6.32
C VAL A 8 -10.97 8.63 -5.46
N VAL A 9 -10.27 9.75 -5.27
CA VAL A 9 -9.07 9.81 -4.43
C VAL A 9 -9.46 9.63 -2.97
N LEU A 10 -8.93 8.60 -2.34
CA LEU A 10 -9.10 8.38 -0.91
C LEU A 10 -7.89 8.87 -0.13
N ARG A 11 -6.71 8.85 -0.74
CA ARG A 11 -5.47 9.23 -0.06
C ARG A 11 -4.53 9.92 -1.02
N GLU A 12 -3.86 10.93 -0.49
CA GLU A 12 -2.77 11.63 -1.14
C GLU A 12 -1.78 12.09 -0.08
N ALA A 13 -0.52 11.67 -0.23
CA ALA A 13 0.52 11.96 0.73
C ALA A 13 1.91 12.03 0.06
N SER A 14 2.83 12.71 0.72
CA SER A 14 4.23 12.81 0.34
C SER A 14 5.07 11.80 1.13
N THR A 15 6.16 11.31 0.53
CA THR A 15 7.18 10.53 1.24
C THR A 15 7.88 11.36 2.33
N GLN A 16 7.74 12.68 2.33
CA GLN A 16 8.21 13.54 3.41
C GLN A 16 7.40 13.42 4.71
N GLN A 17 6.23 12.78 4.65
CA GLN A 17 5.33 12.59 5.80
C GLN A 17 5.52 11.21 6.45
N VAL A 18 6.54 10.45 6.07
CA VAL A 18 6.89 9.19 6.74
C VAL A 18 7.38 9.47 8.16
N ALA A 19 6.95 8.64 9.12
CA ALA A 19 7.32 8.83 10.52
C ALA A 19 8.81 8.54 10.81
N PHE A 20 9.42 7.65 10.01
CA PHE A 20 10.82 7.26 10.10
C PHE A 20 11.46 7.36 8.73
N SER A 21 12.71 7.82 8.67
CA SER A 21 13.44 7.91 7.41
C SER A 21 13.74 6.51 6.86
N PHE A 22 13.99 6.39 5.55
CA PHE A 22 14.31 5.10 4.95
C PHE A 22 15.60 4.50 5.52
N GLU A 23 16.58 5.34 5.84
CA GLU A 23 17.82 4.95 6.50
C GLU A 23 17.56 4.39 7.90
N GLN A 24 16.66 5.03 8.67
CA GLN A 24 16.27 4.53 10.00
C GLN A 24 15.57 3.18 9.91
N ILE A 25 14.66 3.00 8.95
CA ILE A 25 13.96 1.73 8.73
C ILE A 25 14.97 0.62 8.39
N ILE A 26 15.90 0.87 7.47
CA ILE A 26 16.93 -0.11 7.09
C ILE A 26 17.83 -0.44 8.28
N ALA A 27 18.28 0.56 9.04
CA ALA A 27 19.12 0.37 10.21
C ALA A 27 18.44 -0.53 11.26
N GLU A 28 17.20 -0.20 11.64
CA GLU A 28 16.44 -0.95 12.63
C GLU A 28 16.20 -2.41 12.20
N LEU A 29 15.76 -2.60 10.95
CA LEU A 29 15.53 -3.95 10.43
C LEU A 29 16.85 -4.75 10.35
N SER A 30 17.93 -4.14 9.88
CA SER A 30 19.24 -4.81 9.76
C SER A 30 19.88 -5.17 11.10
N TRP A 31 19.50 -4.46 12.17
CA TRP A 31 19.89 -4.80 13.53
C TRP A 31 19.14 -6.04 14.04
N GLY A 32 17.84 -6.14 13.76
CA GLY A 32 17.00 -7.25 14.21
C GLY A 32 17.04 -8.51 13.32
N MET A 33 17.37 -8.38 12.04
CA MET A 33 17.43 -9.48 11.08
C MET A 33 18.41 -9.22 9.92
N THR A 34 18.86 -10.27 9.25
CA THR A 34 19.67 -10.12 8.02
C THR A 34 18.78 -9.73 6.84
N LEU A 35 18.97 -8.53 6.31
CA LEU A 35 18.43 -8.11 5.01
C LEU A 35 19.31 -8.66 3.88
N ARG A 36 18.69 -9.31 2.89
CA ARG A 36 19.34 -9.87 1.72
C ARG A 36 19.08 -9.01 0.49
N ALA A 37 20.00 -9.10 -0.47
CA ALA A 37 19.78 -8.49 -1.77
C ALA A 37 18.52 -9.07 -2.41
N GLY A 38 17.59 -8.20 -2.82
CA GLY A 38 16.29 -8.58 -3.37
C GLY A 38 15.14 -8.52 -2.37
N ASP A 39 15.39 -8.29 -1.08
CA ASP A 39 14.33 -8.10 -0.10
C ASP A 39 13.50 -6.83 -0.40
N ILE A 40 12.20 -6.92 -0.18
CA ILE A 40 11.24 -5.82 -0.39
C ILE A 40 10.71 -5.37 0.97
N VAL A 41 10.91 -4.10 1.29
CA VAL A 41 10.41 -3.47 2.52
C VAL A 41 9.22 -2.59 2.20
N LEU A 42 8.08 -2.88 2.83
CA LEU A 42 6.87 -2.05 2.74
C LEU A 42 6.90 -1.01 3.86
N THR A 43 7.19 0.25 3.52
CA THR A 43 7.50 1.33 4.47
C THR A 43 6.27 1.98 5.13
N GLY A 44 5.15 1.28 5.16
CA GLY A 44 3.90 1.76 5.73
C GLY A 44 2.97 2.45 4.73
N THR A 45 1.83 2.91 5.24
CA THR A 45 0.77 3.56 4.45
C THR A 45 0.38 4.88 5.11
N PRO A 46 0.12 5.95 4.34
CA PRO A 46 -0.42 7.19 4.89
C PRO A 46 -1.83 6.99 5.45
N SER A 47 -2.30 7.98 6.22
CA SER A 47 -3.65 8.02 6.79
C SER A 47 -4.75 7.93 5.73
N GLY A 48 -5.98 7.61 6.16
CA GLY A 48 -7.12 7.44 5.26
C GLY A 48 -7.32 6.01 4.75
N ILE A 49 -6.87 5.00 5.51
CA ILE A 49 -7.32 3.62 5.27
C ILE A 49 -8.83 3.54 5.40
N GLY A 50 -9.49 2.77 4.53
CA GLY A 50 -10.95 2.77 4.43
C GLY A 50 -11.66 2.39 5.73
N ASN A 51 -11.05 1.53 6.56
CA ASN A 51 -11.54 1.20 7.90
C ASN A 51 -11.52 2.39 8.90
N ALA A 52 -10.68 3.39 8.65
CA ALA A 52 -10.56 4.61 9.46
C ALA A 52 -11.35 5.80 8.89
N CYS A 53 -12.05 5.62 7.76
CA CYS A 53 -12.96 6.62 7.21
C CYS A 53 -14.33 6.57 7.93
N GLU A 54 -15.05 7.70 7.92
CA GLU A 54 -16.43 7.80 8.36
C GLU A 54 -17.28 8.37 7.21
N PRO A 55 -18.16 7.58 6.55
CA PRO A 55 -18.38 6.15 6.78
C PRO A 55 -17.18 5.29 6.33
N GLN A 56 -17.09 4.07 6.87
CA GLN A 56 -16.05 3.13 6.49
C GLN A 56 -16.17 2.72 5.02
N VAL A 57 -15.03 2.55 4.36
CA VAL A 57 -14.93 2.16 2.94
C VAL A 57 -14.20 0.82 2.84
N PHE A 58 -14.85 -0.18 2.25
CA PHE A 58 -14.26 -1.49 1.95
C PHE A 58 -14.38 -1.78 0.46
N LEU A 59 -13.42 -2.55 -0.07
CA LEU A 59 -13.38 -2.96 -1.46
C LEU A 59 -14.56 -3.87 -1.79
N ARG A 60 -15.13 -3.67 -2.96
CA ARG A 60 -16.22 -4.47 -3.51
C ARG A 60 -15.78 -5.15 -4.81
N PRO A 61 -16.41 -6.28 -5.17
CA PRO A 61 -16.25 -6.86 -6.51
C PRO A 61 -16.50 -5.81 -7.59
N GLY A 62 -15.58 -5.71 -8.55
CA GLY A 62 -15.63 -4.75 -9.65
C GLY A 62 -14.93 -3.41 -9.40
N ASP A 63 -14.49 -3.11 -8.17
CA ASP A 63 -13.75 -1.88 -7.89
C ASP A 63 -12.38 -1.86 -8.59
N GLU A 64 -11.98 -0.73 -9.18
CA GLU A 64 -10.59 -0.50 -9.62
C GLU A 64 -9.84 0.28 -8.55
N VAL A 65 -8.79 -0.33 -7.98
CA VAL A 65 -7.85 0.35 -7.08
C VAL A 65 -6.63 0.81 -7.88
N VAL A 66 -6.38 2.12 -7.85
CA VAL A 66 -5.22 2.73 -8.49
C VAL A 66 -4.29 3.31 -7.43
N THR A 67 -3.07 2.79 -7.36
CA THR A 67 -1.99 3.32 -6.49
C THR A 67 -0.89 3.91 -7.35
N GLU A 68 -0.50 5.15 -7.06
CA GLU A 68 0.41 5.93 -7.88
C GLU A 68 1.51 6.59 -7.07
N VAL A 69 2.73 6.59 -7.61
CA VAL A 69 3.84 7.41 -7.16
C VAL A 69 4.37 8.18 -8.36
N SER A 70 4.44 9.51 -8.26
CA SER A 70 4.68 10.40 -9.41
C SER A 70 5.93 10.03 -10.23
N SER A 71 6.96 9.48 -9.60
CA SER A 71 8.21 9.06 -10.27
C SER A 71 8.26 7.59 -10.69
N LEU A 72 7.33 6.73 -10.24
CA LEU A 72 7.35 5.29 -10.49
C LEU A 72 6.16 4.80 -11.34
N GLY A 73 5.17 5.65 -11.56
CA GLY A 73 3.96 5.33 -12.30
C GLY A 73 2.82 4.82 -11.41
N ALA A 74 1.84 4.17 -12.04
CA ALA A 74 0.61 3.72 -11.39
C ALA A 74 0.38 2.23 -11.58
N LEU A 75 -0.05 1.56 -10.51
CA LEU A 75 -0.57 0.20 -10.52
C LEU A 75 -2.10 0.26 -10.48
N ARG A 76 -2.75 -0.44 -11.42
CA ARG A 76 -4.21 -0.53 -11.52
C ARG A 76 -4.64 -1.96 -11.27
N ASN A 77 -5.47 -2.16 -10.25
CA ASN A 77 -5.88 -3.48 -9.79
C ASN A 77 -7.41 -3.55 -9.80
N PRO A 78 -8.01 -4.23 -10.79
CA PRO A 78 -9.44 -4.53 -10.76
C PRO A 78 -9.71 -5.63 -9.74
N MET A 79 -10.64 -5.39 -8.84
CA MET A 79 -10.97 -6.31 -7.76
C MET A 79 -11.98 -7.34 -8.22
N ALA A 80 -11.61 -8.62 -8.11
CA ALA A 80 -12.49 -9.74 -8.35
C ALA A 80 -12.51 -10.66 -7.12
N PRO A 81 -13.65 -11.28 -6.79
CA PRO A 81 -13.67 -12.38 -5.84
C PRO A 81 -12.75 -13.49 -6.34
N SER A 82 -11.93 -14.03 -5.45
CA SER A 82 -11.17 -15.25 -5.73
C SER A 82 -11.58 -16.31 -4.75
N ASP A 83 -11.89 -17.50 -5.26
CA ASP A 83 -12.00 -18.68 -4.40
C ASP A 83 -10.58 -19.09 -3.97
N LEU A 84 -10.38 -19.20 -2.66
CA LEU A 84 -9.11 -19.62 -2.07
C LEU A 84 -9.13 -21.09 -1.63
N SER A 85 -10.24 -21.82 -1.84
CA SER A 85 -10.39 -23.23 -1.47
C SER A 85 -9.31 -24.14 -2.10
N GLY A 86 -8.79 -23.76 -3.26
CA GLY A 86 -7.71 -24.44 -3.97
C GLY A 86 -6.31 -23.83 -3.80
N TYR A 87 -6.15 -22.73 -3.06
CA TYR A 87 -4.85 -22.05 -2.93
C TYR A 87 -3.90 -22.92 -2.08
N ARG A 88 -2.85 -23.45 -2.71
CA ARG A 88 -1.73 -24.09 -2.02
C ARG A 88 -0.60 -23.07 -1.94
N GLY A 89 -0.38 -22.54 -0.74
CA GLY A 89 0.72 -21.61 -0.46
C GLY A 89 2.09 -22.25 -0.55
#